data_AF-A0A9D5UQ91-F1
#
_entry.id   AF-A0A9D5UQ91-F1
#
_cell.length_a   1.000
_cell.length_b   1.000
_cell.length_c   1.000
_cell.angle_alpha   90.00
_cell.angle_beta   90.00
_cell.angle_gamma   90.00
#
_symmetry.space_group_name_H-M   'P 1'
#
loop_
_entity.id
_entity.type
_entity.pdbx_description
1 polymer ?
#
loop_
_entity_poly.entity_id
_entity_poly.type
_entity_poly.pdbx_seq_one_letter_code
_entity_poly.pdbx_strand_id
1 'polypeptide(L)'
;MTITPSSILWKKSALISDTTPSQNGGRMTQITSPNNSKANIFPVTQNAQRVSGVTLYRKMFIKIETSDAETLMDPKVFIDTASAGDDFTTLLYTGSHTDTQDMLGAARCYGCGTLKDPLEQGATQLVITLEHMAAAALQPFKPGDLLRISNQSSVDGAGDIEYVLVGTGSGDAVYSGAEVTLNISATTLAWASGGNPVLVSSCIQPGDVVANYSGFAVHSAAGSYSDALNLLPKPIGAIHQTWTITITDPVSGAYRLDGDALGSGVATGSKSASFSPLNPDTLTPYFTLAAAGWGGEWQLHDSLTFITRPAAIPLWYRQTVPANAASISASVTGVAIDGECQ
;
A
#
# COMPACT_ATOMS: atom_id res chain seq x y z
N MET A 1 15.03 -8.50 14.57
CA MET A 1 13.84 -9.13 15.18
C MET A 1 12.79 -9.25 14.09
N THR A 2 12.76 -10.38 13.39
CA THR A 2 12.03 -10.63 12.14
C THR A 2 10.59 -10.09 12.09
N ILE A 3 10.22 -9.42 10.98
CA ILE A 3 8.85 -9.10 10.58
C ILE A 3 7.96 -10.34 10.75
N THR A 4 6.97 -10.25 11.63
CA THR A 4 5.98 -11.31 11.86
C THR A 4 4.61 -10.90 11.29
N PRO A 5 3.69 -11.84 11.02
CA PRO A 5 2.34 -11.51 10.58
C PRO A 5 1.61 -10.50 11.49
N SER A 6 1.88 -10.49 12.80
CA SER A 6 1.30 -9.52 13.74
C SER A 6 1.87 -8.10 13.63
N SER A 7 3.02 -7.93 12.98
CA SER A 7 3.63 -6.61 12.69
C SER A 7 3.06 -5.96 11.42
N ILE A 8 2.31 -6.71 10.61
CA ILE A 8 1.68 -6.24 9.38
C ILE A 8 0.24 -5.85 9.67
N LEU A 9 -0.06 -4.56 9.65
CA LEU A 9 -1.35 -4.02 10.06
C LEU A 9 -2.03 -3.25 8.93
N TRP A 10 -3.32 -3.53 8.72
CA TRP A 10 -4.16 -2.72 7.85
C TRP A 10 -4.67 -1.49 8.61
N LYS A 11 -4.23 -0.30 8.22
CA LYS A 11 -4.62 0.98 8.83
C LYS A 11 -5.61 1.75 7.95
N LYS A 12 -6.55 2.45 8.57
CA LYS A 12 -7.55 3.26 7.88
C LYS A 12 -6.98 4.61 7.41
N SER A 13 -7.50 5.10 6.31
CA SER A 13 -7.31 6.49 5.88
C SER A 13 -8.16 7.47 6.70
N ALA A 14 -7.74 8.73 6.73
CA ALA A 14 -8.37 9.78 7.55
C ALA A 14 -9.78 10.16 7.08
N LEU A 15 -10.05 10.06 5.78
CA LEU A 15 -11.32 10.45 5.20
C LEU A 15 -12.04 9.22 4.64
N ILE A 16 -13.20 8.92 5.23
CA ILE A 16 -14.11 7.87 4.76
C ILE A 16 -15.52 8.47 4.74
N SER A 17 -16.12 8.53 3.56
CA SER A 17 -17.45 9.11 3.34
C SER A 17 -18.18 8.41 2.18
N ASP A 18 -19.43 8.07 2.43
CA ASP A 18 -20.38 7.59 1.41
C ASP A 18 -21.22 8.73 0.82
N THR A 19 -21.31 9.88 1.51
CA THR A 19 -22.06 11.05 1.07
C THR A 19 -21.21 12.01 0.25
N THR A 20 -19.89 12.02 0.47
CA THR A 20 -18.92 12.81 -0.28
C THR A 20 -17.76 11.93 -0.77
N PRO A 21 -18.00 11.02 -1.74
CA PRO A 21 -17.02 10.00 -2.10
C PRO A 21 -15.69 10.57 -2.61
N SER A 22 -15.71 11.72 -3.27
CA SER A 22 -14.53 12.46 -3.74
C SER A 22 -13.46 12.69 -2.66
N GLN A 23 -13.91 12.83 -1.41
CA GLN A 23 -13.05 13.11 -0.26
C GLN A 23 -12.47 11.85 0.38
N ASN A 24 -12.90 10.64 0.00
CA ASN A 24 -12.29 9.41 0.53
C ASN A 24 -10.77 9.47 0.39
N GLY A 25 -10.03 8.86 1.33
CA GLY A 25 -8.57 8.80 1.29
C GLY A 25 -7.88 9.74 2.28
N GLY A 26 -6.83 10.41 1.82
CA GLY A 26 -5.97 11.23 2.68
C GLY A 26 -4.92 10.40 3.43
N ARG A 27 -4.45 10.95 4.57
CA ARG A 27 -3.36 10.39 5.39
C ARG A 27 -3.79 9.14 6.15
N MET A 28 -2.81 8.30 6.47
CA MET A 28 -2.99 7.13 7.32
C MET A 28 -3.29 7.55 8.76
N THR A 29 -4.23 6.86 9.40
CA THR A 29 -4.54 6.99 10.83
C THR A 29 -3.95 5.83 11.62
N GLN A 30 -4.00 5.90 12.95
CA GLN A 30 -3.62 4.78 13.81
C GLN A 30 -4.71 3.71 13.98
N ILE A 31 -5.89 3.94 13.40
CA ILE A 31 -7.02 3.02 13.50
C ILE A 31 -6.73 1.79 12.63
N THR A 32 -6.44 0.66 13.28
CA THR A 32 -6.32 -0.63 12.62
C THR A 32 -7.71 -1.12 12.21
N SER A 33 -7.84 -1.59 10.97
CA SER A 33 -8.98 -2.37 10.50
C SER A 33 -8.73 -3.83 10.83
N PRO A 34 -9.55 -4.47 11.70
CA PRO A 34 -9.40 -5.89 11.97
C PRO A 34 -9.52 -6.72 10.70
N ASN A 35 -8.74 -7.80 10.63
CA ASN A 35 -8.86 -8.80 9.58
C ASN A 35 -10.23 -9.50 9.65
N ASN A 36 -10.59 -10.21 8.58
CA ASN A 36 -11.73 -11.12 8.52
C ASN A 36 -13.13 -10.46 8.56
N SER A 37 -13.25 -9.19 8.19
CA SER A 37 -14.56 -8.56 7.96
C SER A 37 -14.50 -7.48 6.88
N LYS A 38 -15.19 -7.74 5.76
CA LYS A 38 -15.39 -6.79 4.66
C LYS A 38 -16.08 -5.50 5.14
N ALA A 39 -16.97 -5.63 6.13
CA ALA A 39 -17.70 -4.51 6.73
C ALA A 39 -16.80 -3.46 7.39
N ASN A 40 -15.54 -3.82 7.69
CA ASN A 40 -14.57 -2.88 8.25
C ASN A 40 -14.04 -1.86 7.21
N ILE A 41 -14.13 -2.20 5.93
CA ILE A 41 -13.64 -1.41 4.79
C ILE A 41 -14.83 -0.81 4.02
N PHE A 42 -15.75 -1.65 3.57
CA PHE A 42 -16.92 -1.25 2.80
C PHE A 42 -18.21 -1.40 3.63
N PRO A 43 -19.18 -0.49 3.47
CA PRO A 43 -20.50 -0.66 4.08
C PRO A 43 -21.21 -1.89 3.50
N VAL A 44 -22.22 -2.39 4.22
CA VAL A 44 -23.08 -3.46 3.72
C VAL A 44 -23.86 -2.95 2.50
N THR A 45 -23.80 -3.71 1.40
CA THR A 45 -24.54 -3.40 0.18
C THR A 45 -26.06 -3.42 0.43
N GLN A 46 -26.72 -2.29 0.19
CA GLN A 46 -28.17 -2.16 0.34
C GLN A 46 -28.93 -2.70 -0.87
N ASN A 47 -30.19 -3.08 -0.70
CA ASN A 47 -31.02 -3.60 -1.80
C ASN A 47 -31.14 -2.61 -2.97
N ALA A 48 -31.30 -1.31 -2.68
CA ALA A 48 -31.35 -0.28 -3.71
C ALA A 48 -30.06 -0.23 -4.55
N GLN A 49 -28.90 -0.43 -3.92
CA GLN A 49 -27.60 -0.47 -4.60
C GLN A 49 -27.41 -1.73 -5.44
N ARG A 50 -28.00 -2.87 -5.05
CA ARG A 50 -28.02 -4.08 -5.89
C ARG A 50 -28.87 -3.89 -7.14
N VAL A 51 -29.98 -3.17 -7.02
CA VAL A 51 -30.85 -2.87 -8.16
C VAL A 51 -30.18 -1.89 -9.12
N SER A 52 -29.65 -0.76 -8.61
CA SER A 52 -29.05 0.28 -9.46
C SER A 52 -27.61 0.00 -9.89
N GLY A 53 -26.92 -0.88 -9.17
CA GLY A 53 -25.46 -0.95 -9.15
C GLY A 53 -24.84 0.20 -8.35
N VAL A 54 -23.62 -0.01 -7.84
CA VAL A 54 -22.81 1.00 -7.15
C VAL A 54 -21.32 0.71 -7.33
N THR A 55 -20.49 1.76 -7.36
CA THR A 55 -19.04 1.64 -7.23
C THR A 55 -18.55 2.48 -6.07
N LEU A 56 -17.78 1.88 -5.17
CA LEU A 56 -17.22 2.50 -3.97
C LEU A 56 -15.70 2.40 -4.01
N TYR A 57 -15.02 3.41 -3.49
CA TYR A 57 -13.58 3.37 -3.27
C TYR A 57 -13.26 3.57 -1.79
N ARG A 58 -12.23 2.87 -1.33
CA ARG A 58 -11.70 2.97 0.02
C ARG A 58 -10.18 2.93 0.00
N LYS A 59 -9.56 3.83 0.73
CA LYS A 59 -8.12 3.83 0.92
C LYS A 59 -7.75 3.19 2.24
N MET A 60 -6.80 2.27 2.18
CA MET A 60 -6.19 1.60 3.32
C MET A 60 -4.67 1.70 3.20
N PHE A 61 -3.99 1.36 4.28
CA PHE A 61 -2.54 1.29 4.31
C PHE A 61 -2.12 -0.05 4.90
N ILE A 62 -1.16 -0.73 4.27
CA ILE A 62 -0.47 -1.87 4.90
C ILE A 62 0.74 -1.28 5.61
N LYS A 63 0.69 -1.20 6.94
CA LYS A 63 1.75 -0.66 7.79
C LYS A 63 2.60 -1.81 8.32
N ILE A 64 3.92 -1.66 8.26
CA ILE A 64 4.89 -2.54 8.90
C ILE A 64 5.33 -1.89 10.21
N GLU A 65 4.92 -2.45 11.34
CA GLU A 65 5.24 -1.97 12.69
C GLU A 65 6.30 -2.87 13.34
N THR A 66 7.57 -2.55 13.09
CA THR A 66 8.72 -3.20 13.72
C THR A 66 9.46 -2.23 14.64
N SER A 67 10.04 -2.75 15.73
CA SER A 67 10.82 -1.93 16.67
C SER A 67 12.17 -1.51 16.09
N ASP A 68 12.78 -2.39 15.29
CA ASP A 68 14.01 -2.14 14.54
C ASP A 68 13.62 -1.75 13.12
N ALA A 69 14.40 -0.88 12.46
CA ALA A 69 14.14 -0.37 11.10
C ALA A 69 14.30 -1.43 10.00
N GLU A 70 13.69 -2.59 10.21
CA GLU A 70 13.62 -3.71 9.29
C GLU A 70 12.89 -3.28 8.02
N THR A 71 13.34 -3.90 6.94
CA THR A 71 12.84 -3.65 5.61
C THR A 71 12.08 -4.89 5.16
N LEU A 72 10.83 -4.71 4.74
CA LEU A 72 10.12 -5.73 3.98
C LEU A 72 10.61 -5.62 2.54
N MET A 73 11.38 -6.61 2.09
CA MET A 73 12.02 -6.64 0.77
C MET A 73 11.13 -7.32 -0.27
N ASP A 74 11.18 -6.79 -1.49
CA ASP A 74 10.39 -7.25 -2.65
C ASP A 74 8.93 -7.63 -2.32
N PRO A 75 8.18 -6.76 -1.62
CA PRO A 75 6.81 -7.05 -1.27
C PRO A 75 5.92 -7.18 -2.51
N LYS A 76 4.96 -8.09 -2.45
CA LYS A 76 3.97 -8.36 -3.48
C LYS A 76 2.60 -8.27 -2.83
N VAL A 77 1.79 -7.29 -3.24
CA VAL A 77 0.40 -7.16 -2.77
C VAL A 77 -0.54 -7.68 -3.84
N PHE A 78 -1.45 -8.57 -3.47
CA PHE A 78 -2.37 -9.22 -4.39
C PHE A 78 -3.68 -9.60 -3.68
N ILE A 79 -4.68 -9.97 -4.48
CA ILE A 79 -5.93 -10.54 -3.97
C ILE A 79 -5.71 -12.05 -3.83
N ASP A 80 -5.92 -12.60 -2.64
CA ASP A 80 -5.72 -14.03 -2.36
C ASP A 80 -7.04 -14.83 -2.42
N THR A 81 -8.16 -14.14 -2.32
CA THR A 81 -9.50 -14.72 -2.28
C THR A 81 -10.41 -13.84 -3.11
N ALA A 82 -10.86 -14.37 -4.25
CA ALA A 82 -11.88 -13.75 -5.09
C ALA A 82 -13.22 -13.66 -4.35
N SER A 83 -14.03 -12.67 -4.72
CA SER A 83 -15.37 -12.52 -4.18
C SER A 83 -16.31 -13.62 -4.67
N ALA A 84 -16.97 -14.29 -3.74
CA ALA A 84 -18.04 -15.22 -4.08
C ALA A 84 -19.30 -14.42 -4.48
N GLY A 85 -19.69 -14.46 -5.76
CA GLY A 85 -21.00 -13.96 -6.22
C GLY A 85 -21.03 -12.98 -7.40
N ASP A 86 -22.21 -12.39 -7.64
CA ASP A 86 -22.43 -11.31 -8.62
C ASP A 86 -21.86 -9.96 -8.16
N ASP A 87 -21.43 -9.84 -6.89
CA ASP A 87 -20.76 -8.66 -6.35
C ASP A 87 -19.25 -8.74 -6.67
N PHE A 88 -18.82 -8.44 -7.90
CA PHE A 88 -17.39 -8.51 -8.23
C PHE A 88 -16.57 -7.43 -7.50
N THR A 89 -15.81 -7.84 -6.49
CA THR A 89 -15.24 -6.88 -5.53
C THR A 89 -13.82 -7.25 -5.15
N THR A 90 -12.84 -6.67 -5.85
CA THR A 90 -11.91 -5.68 -5.31
C THR A 90 -10.86 -5.48 -6.37
N LEU A 91 -10.86 -4.35 -7.07
CA LEU A 91 -9.65 -3.97 -7.80
C LEU A 91 -8.77 -3.16 -6.86
N LEU A 92 -7.48 -3.47 -6.87
CA LEU A 92 -6.48 -2.72 -6.14
C LEU A 92 -5.90 -1.64 -7.03
N TYR A 93 -5.62 -0.48 -6.48
CA TYR A 93 -4.86 0.57 -7.15
C TYR A 93 -3.76 1.03 -6.20
N THR A 94 -2.62 1.43 -6.76
CA THR A 94 -1.60 2.11 -6.00
C THR A 94 -2.09 3.50 -5.60
N GLY A 95 -1.72 3.94 -4.40
CA GLY A 95 -2.00 5.29 -3.92
C GLY A 95 -0.73 6.03 -3.55
N SER A 96 -0.90 7.25 -3.06
CA SER A 96 0.14 8.00 -2.34
C SER A 96 -0.20 8.07 -0.85
N HIS A 97 0.64 8.72 -0.04
CA HIS A 97 0.30 8.90 1.38
C HIS A 97 -0.80 9.93 1.64
N THR A 98 -1.18 10.75 0.66
CA THR A 98 -2.06 11.93 0.88
C THR A 98 -3.20 12.07 -0.11
N ASP A 99 -3.17 11.37 -1.23
CA ASP A 99 -4.20 11.41 -2.27
C ASP A 99 -5.58 11.02 -1.73
N THR A 100 -6.57 11.71 -2.30
CA THR A 100 -8.00 11.42 -2.15
C THR A 100 -8.55 10.78 -3.43
N GLN A 101 -9.79 10.29 -3.38
CA GLN A 101 -10.41 9.54 -4.48
C GLN A 101 -10.41 10.35 -5.80
N ASP A 102 -10.63 11.66 -5.73
CA ASP A 102 -10.60 12.54 -6.92
C ASP A 102 -9.24 12.60 -7.61
N MET A 103 -8.16 12.31 -6.88
CA MET A 103 -6.80 12.33 -7.40
C MET A 103 -6.39 10.99 -8.06
N LEU A 104 -7.23 9.96 -7.96
CA LEU A 104 -6.90 8.61 -8.49
C LEU A 104 -6.85 8.58 -10.03
N GLY A 105 -7.66 9.41 -10.71
CA GLY A 105 -7.63 9.55 -12.16
C GLY A 105 -7.72 8.21 -12.92
N ALA A 106 -6.86 8.04 -13.92
CA ALA A 106 -6.75 6.82 -14.73
C ALA A 106 -5.74 5.79 -14.14
N ALA A 107 -5.64 5.69 -12.81
CA ALA A 107 -4.71 4.79 -12.15
C ALA A 107 -4.84 3.34 -12.63
N ARG A 108 -3.71 2.66 -12.69
CA ARG A 108 -3.62 1.23 -12.96
C ARG A 108 -4.35 0.45 -11.88
N CYS A 109 -5.31 -0.38 -12.29
CA CYS A 109 -5.96 -1.33 -11.40
C CYS A 109 -5.19 -2.65 -11.35
N TYR A 110 -5.43 -3.49 -10.36
CA TYR A 110 -4.88 -4.84 -10.22
C TYR A 110 -6.01 -5.73 -9.71
N GLY A 111 -6.07 -6.97 -10.15
CA GLY A 111 -7.20 -7.85 -9.91
C GLY A 111 -6.82 -9.32 -9.85
N CYS A 112 -7.85 -10.16 -9.75
CA CYS A 112 -7.72 -11.60 -9.80
C CYS A 112 -8.78 -12.22 -10.73
N GLY A 113 -8.55 -13.47 -11.11
CA GLY A 113 -9.51 -14.32 -11.79
C GLY A 113 -9.13 -15.78 -11.62
N THR A 114 -9.98 -16.69 -12.07
CA THR A 114 -9.71 -18.14 -12.01
C THR A 114 -9.22 -18.63 -13.36
N LEU A 115 -8.28 -19.57 -13.37
CA LEU A 115 -7.96 -20.26 -14.62
C LEU A 115 -9.19 -20.96 -15.19
N LYS A 116 -9.37 -20.82 -16.52
CA LYS A 116 -10.48 -21.43 -17.26
C LYS A 116 -10.31 -22.94 -17.36
N ASP A 117 -9.10 -23.36 -17.70
CA ASP A 117 -8.71 -24.76 -17.86
C ASP A 117 -7.74 -25.15 -16.74
N PRO A 118 -7.65 -26.45 -16.37
CA PRO A 118 -6.65 -26.93 -15.43
C PRO A 118 -5.24 -26.48 -15.81
N LEU A 119 -4.42 -26.16 -14.80
CA LEU A 119 -3.05 -25.77 -15.04
C LEU A 119 -2.24 -27.01 -15.43
N GLU A 120 -1.58 -26.94 -16.58
CA GLU A 120 -0.66 -27.96 -17.06
C GLU A 120 0.78 -27.51 -16.82
N GLN A 121 1.65 -28.47 -16.47
CA GLN A 121 3.08 -28.22 -16.31
C GLN A 121 3.66 -27.71 -17.63
N GLY A 122 4.44 -26.63 -17.57
CA GLY A 122 5.05 -26.01 -18.73
C GLY A 122 4.12 -25.22 -19.64
N ALA A 123 2.89 -24.91 -19.20
CA ALA A 123 2.04 -23.97 -19.92
C ALA A 123 2.76 -22.61 -20.09
N THR A 124 2.61 -22.03 -21.28
CA THR A 124 3.17 -20.72 -21.66
C THR A 124 2.09 -19.68 -21.95
N GLN A 125 0.83 -20.10 -21.88
CA GLN A 125 -0.32 -19.26 -22.05
C GLN A 125 -1.37 -19.63 -21.00
N LEU A 126 -1.99 -18.61 -20.41
CA LEU A 126 -3.05 -18.75 -19.43
C LEU A 126 -4.32 -18.09 -19.96
N VAL A 127 -5.46 -18.75 -19.79
CA VAL A 127 -6.77 -18.13 -20.01
C VAL A 127 -7.43 -17.97 -18.65
N ILE A 128 -7.64 -16.72 -18.25
CA ILE A 128 -8.17 -16.36 -16.95
C ILE A 128 -9.58 -15.80 -17.13
N THR A 129 -10.53 -16.36 -16.41
CA THR A 129 -11.89 -15.85 -16.32
C THR A 129 -11.99 -14.89 -15.15
N LEU A 130 -12.30 -13.62 -15.42
CA LEU A 130 -12.59 -12.63 -14.40
C LEU A 130 -14.05 -12.77 -13.93
N GLU A 131 -14.32 -12.28 -12.72
CA GLU A 131 -15.64 -12.35 -12.10
C GLU A 131 -16.75 -11.67 -12.92
N HIS A 132 -16.41 -10.64 -13.71
CA HIS A 132 -17.38 -9.91 -14.54
C HIS A 132 -16.73 -9.18 -15.73
N MET A 133 -17.47 -9.03 -16.84
CA MET A 133 -16.99 -8.32 -18.04
C MET A 133 -16.60 -6.86 -17.75
N ALA A 134 -17.27 -6.20 -16.80
CA ALA A 134 -16.91 -4.86 -16.37
C ALA A 134 -15.60 -4.78 -15.58
N ALA A 135 -15.17 -5.88 -14.92
CA ALA A 135 -13.83 -5.98 -14.35
C ALA A 135 -12.79 -6.12 -15.47
N ALA A 136 -13.07 -6.98 -16.45
CA ALA A 136 -12.22 -7.17 -17.63
C ALA A 136 -12.02 -5.88 -18.45
N ALA A 137 -13.06 -5.05 -18.56
CA ALA A 137 -12.99 -3.75 -19.23
C ALA A 137 -11.99 -2.76 -18.59
N LEU A 138 -11.64 -2.96 -17.31
CA LEU A 138 -10.65 -2.16 -16.60
C LEU A 138 -9.23 -2.69 -16.77
N GLN A 139 -9.10 -3.85 -17.42
CA GLN A 139 -7.86 -4.52 -17.78
C GLN A 139 -6.91 -4.75 -16.59
N PRO A 140 -7.31 -5.48 -15.53
CA PRO A 140 -6.50 -5.68 -14.33
C PRO A 140 -5.24 -6.52 -14.54
N PHE A 141 -5.07 -7.16 -15.68
CA PHE A 141 -3.82 -7.80 -16.14
C PHE A 141 -3.29 -7.08 -17.39
N LYS A 142 -1.99 -6.80 -17.42
CA LYS A 142 -1.30 -6.11 -18.51
C LYS A 142 0.06 -6.76 -18.82
N PRO A 143 0.61 -6.50 -20.03
CA PRO A 143 1.96 -6.92 -20.37
C PRO A 143 2.98 -6.42 -19.34
N GLY A 144 3.91 -7.29 -18.93
CA GLY A 144 4.93 -7.01 -17.92
C GLY A 144 4.49 -7.13 -16.45
N ASP A 145 3.22 -7.43 -16.17
CA ASP A 145 2.79 -7.67 -14.78
C ASP A 145 3.42 -8.95 -14.22
N LEU A 146 3.75 -8.92 -12.93
CA LEU A 146 3.99 -10.13 -12.16
C LEU A 146 2.65 -10.75 -11.75
N LEU A 147 2.49 -12.05 -11.99
CA LEU A 147 1.32 -12.83 -11.60
C LEU A 147 1.68 -13.73 -10.42
N ARG A 148 0.75 -13.85 -9.48
CA ARG A 148 0.70 -14.96 -8.52
C ARG A 148 -0.27 -16.01 -9.04
N ILE A 149 0.19 -17.24 -9.23
CA ILE A 149 -0.61 -18.39 -9.65
C ILE A 149 -0.64 -19.37 -8.48
N SER A 150 -1.82 -19.68 -7.96
CA SER A 150 -1.93 -20.42 -6.69
C SER A 150 -3.20 -21.28 -6.60
N ASN A 151 -3.07 -22.48 -6.04
CA ASN A 151 -4.19 -23.29 -5.57
C ASN A 151 -4.32 -23.29 -4.02
N GLN A 152 -3.48 -22.54 -3.31
CA GLN A 152 -3.53 -22.45 -1.86
C GLN A 152 -4.88 -21.90 -1.36
N SER A 153 -5.38 -22.44 -0.25
CA SER A 153 -6.63 -22.02 0.38
C SER A 153 -6.56 -20.67 1.11
N SER A 154 -5.35 -20.17 1.35
CA SER A 154 -5.01 -18.89 2.00
C SER A 154 -3.54 -18.57 1.69
N VAL A 155 -3.08 -17.35 1.95
CA VAL A 155 -1.66 -16.96 1.73
C VAL A 155 -0.65 -17.91 2.39
N ASP A 156 -0.94 -18.41 3.60
CA ASP A 156 -0.10 -19.38 4.33
C ASP A 156 -0.65 -20.82 4.25
N GLY A 157 -1.57 -21.07 3.32
CA GLY A 157 -2.27 -22.35 3.20
C GLY A 157 -1.42 -23.42 2.52
N ALA A 158 -1.79 -24.68 2.73
CA ALA A 158 -1.23 -25.77 1.94
C ALA A 158 -1.63 -25.60 0.45
N GLY A 159 -0.72 -25.95 -0.44
CA GLY A 159 -0.90 -25.86 -1.89
C GLY A 159 0.38 -25.38 -2.58
N ASP A 160 0.28 -25.23 -3.89
CA ASP A 160 1.31 -24.78 -4.81
C ASP A 160 1.11 -23.30 -5.13
N ILE A 161 2.23 -22.59 -5.24
CA ILE A 161 2.31 -21.19 -5.61
C ILE A 161 3.49 -21.00 -6.57
N GLU A 162 3.28 -20.20 -7.60
CA GLU A 162 4.34 -19.78 -8.51
C GLU A 162 4.13 -18.31 -8.94
N TYR A 163 5.24 -17.59 -9.09
CA TYR A 163 5.25 -16.20 -9.56
C TYR A 163 5.83 -16.13 -10.97
N VAL A 164 5.07 -15.58 -11.92
CA VAL A 164 5.50 -15.52 -13.33
C VAL A 164 5.17 -14.17 -13.94
N LEU A 165 6.06 -13.67 -14.81
CA LEU A 165 5.84 -12.45 -15.58
C LEU A 165 4.98 -12.72 -16.82
N VAL A 166 4.02 -11.82 -17.07
CA VAL A 166 3.41 -11.68 -18.40
C VAL A 166 4.49 -11.15 -19.35
N GLY A 167 4.48 -11.61 -20.59
CA GLY A 167 5.31 -11.03 -21.65
C GLY A 167 5.09 -9.51 -21.78
N THR A 168 6.05 -8.80 -22.34
CA THR A 168 6.02 -7.32 -22.44
C THR A 168 5.43 -6.82 -23.75
N GLY A 169 5.10 -7.72 -24.68
CA GLY A 169 4.48 -7.40 -25.95
C GLY A 169 3.02 -6.97 -25.79
N SER A 170 2.55 -6.06 -26.65
CA SER A 170 1.16 -5.59 -26.61
C SER A 170 0.11 -6.68 -26.87
N GLY A 171 0.53 -7.83 -27.41
CA GLY A 171 -0.30 -9.02 -27.61
C GLY A 171 -0.24 -10.04 -26.47
N ASP A 172 0.50 -9.75 -25.40
CA ASP A 172 0.68 -10.69 -24.28
C ASP A 172 -0.43 -10.60 -23.22
N ALA A 173 -1.35 -9.65 -23.38
CA ALA A 173 -2.61 -9.63 -22.66
C ALA A 173 -3.77 -9.24 -23.59
N VAL A 174 -4.59 -10.23 -23.97
CA VAL A 174 -5.70 -10.05 -24.92
C VAL A 174 -7.02 -10.35 -24.23
N TYR A 175 -7.89 -9.35 -24.15
CA TYR A 175 -9.20 -9.47 -23.51
C TYR A 175 -10.28 -9.86 -24.52
N SER A 176 -11.16 -10.77 -24.11
CA SER A 176 -12.38 -11.14 -24.84
C SER A 176 -13.51 -11.42 -23.85
N GLY A 177 -14.48 -10.50 -23.79
CA GLY A 177 -15.57 -10.58 -22.83
C GLY A 177 -15.08 -10.48 -21.38
N ALA A 178 -15.33 -11.52 -20.58
CA ALA A 178 -14.85 -11.62 -19.20
C ALA A 178 -13.50 -12.37 -19.08
N GLU A 179 -12.95 -12.84 -20.21
CA GLU A 179 -11.70 -13.60 -20.23
C GLU A 179 -10.52 -12.72 -20.65
N VAL A 180 -9.34 -13.07 -20.15
CA VAL A 180 -8.06 -12.57 -20.64
C VAL A 180 -7.15 -13.74 -20.97
N THR A 181 -6.57 -13.71 -22.16
CA THR A 181 -5.49 -14.60 -22.58
C THR A 181 -4.16 -13.91 -22.32
N LEU A 182 -3.33 -14.51 -21.47
CA LEU A 182 -2.00 -14.02 -21.13
C LEU A 182 -0.93 -14.93 -21.70
N ASN A 183 0.03 -14.36 -22.44
CA ASN A 183 1.26 -15.07 -22.75
C ASN A 183 2.25 -14.82 -21.61
N ILE A 184 2.69 -15.88 -20.94
CA ILE A 184 3.65 -15.78 -19.85
C ILE A 184 5.06 -16.05 -20.35
N SER A 185 6.03 -15.35 -19.77
CA SER A 185 7.44 -15.45 -20.16
C SER A 185 7.98 -16.88 -20.02
N ALA A 186 9.07 -17.20 -20.73
CA ALA A 186 9.56 -18.56 -21.01
C ALA A 186 9.99 -19.43 -19.80
N THR A 187 9.66 -19.06 -18.57
CA THR A 187 9.68 -19.97 -17.43
C THR A 187 8.49 -20.91 -17.55
N THR A 188 8.76 -22.18 -17.84
CA THR A 188 7.77 -23.25 -17.77
C THR A 188 7.26 -23.37 -16.34
N LEU A 189 5.93 -23.31 -16.16
CA LEU A 189 5.30 -23.56 -14.87
C LEU A 189 5.71 -24.93 -14.32
N ALA A 190 6.06 -24.98 -13.04
CA ALA A 190 6.69 -26.15 -12.44
C ALA A 190 5.69 -27.23 -12.00
N TRP A 191 4.41 -26.89 -11.90
CA TRP A 191 3.36 -27.75 -11.35
C TRP A 191 2.11 -27.79 -12.23
N ALA A 192 1.28 -28.81 -11.99
CA ALA A 192 -0.02 -28.96 -12.61
C ALA A 192 -1.09 -28.96 -11.51
N SER A 193 -2.26 -28.38 -11.77
CA SER A 193 -3.28 -28.22 -10.72
C SER A 193 -4.01 -29.51 -10.38
N GLY A 194 -3.91 -30.54 -11.22
CA GLY A 194 -4.63 -31.80 -11.03
C GLY A 194 -6.15 -31.62 -11.00
N GLY A 195 -6.67 -30.56 -11.64
CA GLY A 195 -8.10 -30.19 -11.62
C GLY A 195 -8.53 -29.33 -10.43
N ASN A 196 -7.63 -28.99 -9.49
CA ASN A 196 -7.94 -28.02 -8.45
C ASN A 196 -8.11 -26.61 -9.04
N PRO A 197 -9.04 -25.79 -8.51
CA PRO A 197 -9.16 -24.39 -8.89
C PRO A 197 -7.86 -23.63 -8.65
N VAL A 198 -7.46 -22.83 -9.63
CA VAL A 198 -6.28 -21.97 -9.55
C VAL A 198 -6.72 -20.53 -9.64
N LEU A 199 -6.34 -19.74 -8.64
CA LEU A 199 -6.49 -18.29 -8.65
C LEU A 199 -5.24 -17.67 -9.27
N VAL A 200 -5.45 -16.73 -10.19
CA VAL A 200 -4.39 -15.91 -10.77
C VAL A 200 -4.64 -14.46 -10.41
N SER A 201 -3.63 -13.82 -9.82
CA SER A 201 -3.72 -12.43 -9.36
C SER A 201 -2.56 -11.61 -9.89
N SER A 202 -2.85 -10.43 -10.44
CA SER A 202 -1.80 -9.45 -10.78
C SER A 202 -1.25 -8.81 -9.50
N CYS A 203 0.07 -8.80 -9.34
CA CYS A 203 0.72 -8.29 -8.14
C CYS A 203 1.08 -6.80 -8.28
N ILE A 204 0.86 -6.04 -7.21
CA ILE A 204 1.47 -4.74 -6.99
C ILE A 204 2.84 -4.97 -6.35
N GLN A 205 3.89 -4.39 -6.93
CA GLN A 205 5.24 -4.40 -6.39
C GLN A 205 5.59 -2.97 -5.94
N PRO A 206 5.36 -2.60 -4.66
CA PRO A 206 5.58 -1.24 -4.18
C PRO A 206 7.05 -0.91 -3.94
N GLY A 207 7.97 -1.86 -4.15
CA GLY A 207 9.37 -1.76 -3.75
C GLY A 207 9.54 -1.99 -2.25
N ASP A 208 10.79 -1.97 -1.79
CA ASP A 208 11.14 -2.22 -0.38
C ASP A 208 10.42 -1.25 0.56
N VAL A 209 9.82 -1.80 1.62
CA VAL A 209 9.03 -1.03 2.60
C VAL A 209 9.79 -0.88 3.89
N VAL A 210 10.24 0.34 4.15
CA VAL A 210 10.93 0.77 5.36
C VAL A 210 10.60 2.22 5.66
N ALA A 211 10.67 2.62 6.93
CA ALA A 211 10.53 4.03 7.27
C ALA A 211 11.74 4.80 6.76
N ASN A 212 11.49 5.87 6.00
CA ASN A 212 12.54 6.60 5.33
C ASN A 212 12.18 8.09 5.26
N TYR A 213 13.09 8.92 4.76
CA TYR A 213 12.85 10.33 4.52
C TYR A 213 13.21 10.71 3.09
N SER A 214 12.79 11.90 2.67
CA SER A 214 13.17 12.47 1.37
C SER A 214 13.05 13.99 1.41
N GLY A 215 13.46 14.65 0.32
CA GLY A 215 13.33 16.10 0.21
C GLY A 215 14.10 16.86 1.28
N PHE A 216 15.22 16.30 1.75
CA PHE A 216 16.09 16.94 2.72
C PHE A 216 16.72 18.18 2.10
N ALA A 217 16.60 19.33 2.76
CA ALA A 217 17.22 20.57 2.35
C ALA A 217 17.65 21.40 3.56
N VAL A 218 18.82 22.02 3.42
CA VAL A 218 19.38 22.99 4.36
C VAL A 218 19.14 24.38 3.79
N HIS A 219 18.52 25.25 4.58
CA HIS A 219 18.30 26.66 4.26
C HIS A 219 19.13 27.51 5.22
N SER A 220 20.43 27.56 4.96
CA SER A 220 21.41 28.37 5.68
C SER A 220 22.56 28.72 4.74
N ALA A 221 23.17 29.88 4.93
CA ALA A 221 24.35 30.29 4.17
C ALA A 221 25.65 29.60 4.65
N ALA A 222 25.72 29.24 5.93
CA ALA A 222 26.94 28.70 6.56
C ALA A 222 26.69 27.47 7.44
N GLY A 223 25.43 27.11 7.69
CA GLY A 223 25.03 25.93 8.43
C GLY A 223 24.97 24.70 7.53
N SER A 224 25.32 23.55 8.07
CA SER A 224 25.23 22.26 7.39
C SER A 224 24.62 21.21 8.29
N TYR A 225 23.97 20.21 7.71
CA TYR A 225 23.55 19.01 8.42
C TYR A 225 23.81 17.77 7.56
N SER A 226 24.55 16.81 8.12
CA SER A 226 24.84 15.52 7.48
C SER A 226 23.73 14.52 7.79
N ASP A 227 22.74 14.39 6.92
CA ASP A 227 21.48 13.66 7.14
C ASP A 227 21.60 12.12 7.09
N ALA A 228 22.38 11.55 6.16
CA ALA A 228 22.37 10.12 5.84
C ALA A 228 22.38 9.15 7.05
N LEU A 229 23.18 9.45 8.08
CA LEU A 229 23.27 8.64 9.31
C LEU A 229 22.67 9.33 10.54
N ASN A 230 22.23 10.58 10.41
CA ASN A 230 21.80 11.41 11.53
C ASN A 230 20.33 11.82 11.47
N LEU A 231 19.60 11.52 10.39
CA LEU A 231 18.15 11.66 10.31
C LEU A 231 17.53 10.26 10.16
N LEU A 232 16.94 9.76 11.24
CA LEU A 232 16.47 8.38 11.33
C LEU A 232 14.98 8.34 11.70
N PRO A 233 14.08 8.28 10.70
CA PRO A 233 12.66 8.01 10.93
C PRO A 233 12.47 6.70 11.72
N LYS A 234 11.50 6.66 12.63
CA LYS A 234 11.22 5.45 13.42
C LYS A 234 10.05 4.68 12.82
N PRO A 235 10.16 3.37 12.53
CA PRO A 235 9.10 2.64 11.84
C PRO A 235 7.71 2.77 12.46
N ILE A 236 7.61 2.59 13.78
CA ILE A 236 6.36 2.70 14.52
C ILE A 236 5.86 4.15 14.56
N GLY A 237 6.71 5.10 14.99
CA GLY A 237 6.29 6.48 15.26
C GLY A 237 6.23 7.39 14.05
N ALA A 238 6.93 7.10 12.96
CA ALA A 238 6.96 7.93 11.76
C ALA A 238 5.58 8.01 11.11
N ILE A 239 5.26 9.21 10.64
CA ILE A 239 4.07 9.51 9.83
C ILE A 239 4.51 10.19 8.54
N HIS A 240 3.64 10.20 7.52
CA HIS A 240 3.91 11.02 6.35
C HIS A 240 3.74 12.47 6.76
N GLN A 241 4.82 13.24 6.77
CA GLN A 241 4.82 14.63 7.27
C GLN A 241 5.97 15.41 6.66
N THR A 242 5.69 16.64 6.25
CA THR A 242 6.73 17.61 5.92
C THR A 242 7.11 18.35 7.18
N TRP A 243 8.37 18.21 7.59
CA TRP A 243 8.92 18.82 8.80
C TRP A 243 9.73 20.06 8.44
N THR A 244 9.64 21.08 9.28
CA THR A 244 10.50 22.26 9.24
C THR A 244 11.11 22.46 10.62
N ILE A 245 12.44 22.46 10.70
CA ILE A 245 13.17 22.87 11.91
C ILE A 245 13.68 24.28 11.68
N THR A 246 13.35 25.21 12.57
CA THR A 246 13.79 26.62 12.47
C THR A 246 14.61 27.00 13.69
N ILE A 247 15.81 27.55 13.49
CA ILE A 247 16.64 28.07 14.58
C ILE A 247 15.93 29.25 15.25
N THR A 248 15.74 29.15 16.56
CA THR A 248 15.09 30.18 17.39
C THR A 248 16.07 30.93 18.27
N ASP A 249 17.24 30.34 18.55
CA ASP A 249 18.35 31.02 19.22
C ASP A 249 19.67 30.42 18.70
N PRO A 250 20.44 31.18 17.89
CA PRO A 250 21.70 30.68 17.34
C PRO A 250 22.77 30.46 18.42
N VAL A 251 22.71 31.20 19.55
CA VAL A 251 23.73 31.16 20.62
C VAL A 251 23.60 29.88 21.44
N SER A 252 22.40 29.56 21.92
CA SER A 252 22.15 28.28 22.60
C SER A 252 21.97 27.10 21.64
N GLY A 253 21.84 27.39 20.35
CA GLY A 253 21.53 26.43 19.31
C GLY A 253 20.10 25.90 19.36
N ALA A 254 19.19 26.56 20.07
CA ALA A 254 17.80 26.14 20.18
C ALA A 254 17.04 26.30 18.86
N TYR A 255 16.11 25.38 18.62
CA TYR A 255 15.23 25.38 17.47
C TYR A 255 13.82 24.87 17.81
N ARG A 256 12.87 25.18 16.92
CA ARG A 256 11.50 24.66 16.95
C ARG A 256 11.26 23.70 15.78
N LEU A 257 10.47 22.66 16.03
CA LEU A 257 9.94 21.76 15.02
C LEU A 257 8.48 22.11 14.69
N ASP A 258 8.21 22.31 13.41
CA ASP A 258 6.88 22.50 12.85
C ASP A 258 6.59 21.36 11.84
N GLY A 259 5.32 21.03 11.65
CA GLY A 259 4.91 20.00 10.69
C GLY A 259 3.67 20.41 9.89
N ASP A 260 3.63 20.07 8.60
CA ASP A 260 2.57 20.50 7.68
C ASP A 260 1.15 20.13 8.13
N ALA A 261 0.93 18.92 8.66
CA ALA A 261 -0.37 18.51 9.18
C ALA A 261 -0.52 18.64 10.70
N LEU A 262 0.58 18.81 11.45
CA LEU A 262 0.55 18.90 12.92
C LEU A 262 0.58 20.35 13.42
N GLY A 263 0.88 21.30 12.55
CA GLY A 263 1.01 22.72 12.89
C GLY A 263 2.37 23.08 13.47
N SER A 264 2.45 24.29 14.02
CA SER A 264 3.67 24.83 14.61
C SER A 264 3.86 24.42 16.06
N GLY A 265 5.12 24.31 16.49
CA GLY A 265 5.47 24.03 17.88
C GLY A 265 5.21 22.60 18.30
N VAL A 266 5.37 21.64 17.37
CA VAL A 266 5.24 20.20 17.66
C VAL A 266 6.21 19.80 18.77
N ALA A 267 7.43 20.32 18.74
CA ALA A 267 8.43 20.16 19.78
C ALA A 267 9.55 21.22 19.66
N THR A 268 10.43 21.28 20.66
CA THR A 268 11.64 22.12 20.64
C THR A 268 12.86 21.27 20.94
N GLY A 269 14.02 21.69 20.42
CA GLY A 269 15.28 20.99 20.61
C GLY A 269 16.47 21.94 20.53
N SER A 270 17.68 21.38 20.58
CA SER A 270 18.92 22.13 20.40
C SER A 270 19.90 21.33 19.54
N LYS A 271 20.79 22.02 18.83
CA LYS A 271 21.87 21.41 18.03
C LYS A 271 22.87 20.63 18.89
N SER A 272 22.94 20.92 20.19
CA SER A 272 23.88 20.30 21.13
C SER A 272 23.46 18.92 21.65
N ALA A 273 22.24 18.46 21.34
CA ALA A 273 21.73 17.18 21.80
C ALA A 273 20.89 16.49 20.72
N SER A 274 20.90 15.15 20.73
CA SER A 274 20.05 14.37 19.83
C SER A 274 18.58 14.63 20.17
N PHE A 275 17.78 14.84 19.15
CA PHE A 275 16.38 15.22 19.26
C PHE A 275 15.48 14.13 18.70
N SER A 276 14.53 13.66 19.50
CA SER A 276 13.63 12.56 19.15
C SER A 276 12.20 12.92 19.59
N PRO A 277 11.48 13.77 18.83
CA PRO A 277 10.15 14.24 19.19
C PRO A 277 9.16 13.06 19.25
N LEU A 278 8.46 12.92 20.38
CA LEU A 278 7.56 11.80 20.64
C LEU A 278 6.28 11.91 19.81
N ASN A 279 5.87 10.82 19.16
CA ASN A 279 4.52 10.69 18.63
C ASN A 279 3.56 10.31 19.79
N PRO A 280 2.57 11.16 20.14
CA PRO A 280 1.65 10.87 21.25
C PRO A 280 0.76 9.65 20.99
N ASP A 281 0.52 9.28 19.72
CA ASP A 281 -0.36 8.16 19.40
C ASP A 281 0.32 6.80 19.58
N THR A 282 1.64 6.75 19.41
CA THR A 282 2.41 5.49 19.43
C THR A 282 3.43 5.42 20.56
N LEU A 283 3.64 6.51 21.29
CA LEU A 283 4.67 6.66 22.32
C LEU A 283 6.08 6.31 21.82
N THR A 284 6.31 6.44 20.51
CA THR A 284 7.60 6.24 19.85
C THR A 284 7.95 7.53 19.11
N PRO A 285 9.22 7.96 19.03
CA PRO A 285 9.56 9.18 18.31
C PRO A 285 9.13 9.14 16.84
N TYR A 286 8.81 10.30 16.25
CA TYR A 286 8.57 10.39 14.80
C TYR A 286 9.85 10.04 14.01
N PHE A 287 10.96 10.60 14.45
CA PHE A 287 12.30 10.42 13.92
C PHE A 287 13.33 10.74 15.02
N THR A 288 14.59 10.42 14.78
CA THR A 288 15.73 10.91 15.56
C THR A 288 16.60 11.79 14.69
N LEU A 289 16.92 12.98 15.18
CA LEU A 289 17.90 13.90 14.63
C LEU A 289 19.13 13.89 15.55
N ALA A 290 20.25 13.30 15.13
CA ALA A 290 21.43 13.17 15.98
C ALA A 290 22.23 14.47 16.06
N ALA A 291 22.76 14.79 17.25
CA ALA A 291 23.61 15.98 17.45
C ALA A 291 24.82 16.02 16.50
N ALA A 292 25.39 14.84 16.19
CA ALA A 292 26.55 14.69 15.32
C ALA A 292 26.31 15.11 13.86
N GLY A 293 25.04 15.26 13.44
CA GLY A 293 24.73 15.73 12.10
C GLY A 293 24.98 17.22 11.92
N TRP A 294 24.95 18.02 13.00
CA TRP A 294 25.10 19.46 12.92
C TRP A 294 26.54 19.89 12.67
N GLY A 295 26.71 20.80 11.71
CA GLY A 295 27.98 21.48 11.45
C GLY A 295 27.77 22.91 10.96
N GLY A 296 28.87 23.64 10.83
CA GLY A 296 28.86 25.03 10.36
C GLY A 296 28.19 26.01 11.33
N GLU A 297 27.98 27.24 10.84
CA GLU A 297 27.44 28.36 11.62
C GLU A 297 26.00 28.64 11.21
N TRP A 298 25.09 28.64 12.19
CA TRP A 298 23.66 28.81 11.95
C TRP A 298 23.16 30.12 12.55
N GLN A 299 22.37 30.85 11.79
CA GLN A 299 21.75 32.10 12.18
C GLN A 299 20.30 31.91 12.63
N LEU A 300 19.75 32.94 13.27
CA LEU A 300 18.31 32.98 13.59
C LEU A 300 17.50 32.82 12.29
N HIS A 301 16.48 31.97 12.32
CA HIS A 301 15.60 31.64 11.19
C HIS A 301 16.20 30.78 10.06
N ASP A 302 17.47 30.39 10.15
CA ASP A 302 17.97 29.28 9.32
C ASP A 302 17.14 28.03 9.60
N SER A 303 17.00 27.16 8.59
CA SER A 303 16.12 26.00 8.70
C SER A 303 16.58 24.74 8.00
N LEU A 304 15.98 23.62 8.41
CA LEU A 304 16.04 22.32 7.74
C LEU A 304 14.63 21.91 7.35
N THR A 305 14.46 21.37 6.14
CA THR A 305 13.19 20.77 5.70
C THR A 305 13.41 19.34 5.24
N PHE A 306 12.48 18.44 5.57
CA PHE A 306 12.48 17.06 5.08
C PHE A 306 11.09 16.45 5.22
N ILE A 307 10.84 15.36 4.48
CA ILE A 307 9.59 14.61 4.53
C ILE A 307 9.87 13.24 5.12
N THR A 308 9.26 12.89 6.26
CA THR A 308 9.28 11.50 6.73
C THR A 308 8.22 10.68 6.03
N ARG A 309 8.49 9.40 5.78
CA ARG A 309 7.52 8.41 5.30
C ARG A 309 7.50 7.21 6.25
N PRO A 310 6.31 6.74 6.66
CA PRO A 310 6.18 5.52 7.42
C PRO A 310 6.54 4.31 6.54
N ALA A 311 6.92 3.20 7.17
CA ALA A 311 6.93 1.89 6.52
C ALA A 311 5.48 1.45 6.22
N ALA A 312 4.87 2.01 5.18
CA ALA A 312 3.49 1.71 4.82
C ALA A 312 3.23 1.78 3.31
N ILE A 313 2.42 0.85 2.81
CA ILE A 313 1.98 0.80 1.42
C ILE A 313 0.57 1.41 1.33
N PRO A 314 0.39 2.58 0.70
CA PRO A 314 -0.92 3.13 0.39
C PRO A 314 -1.62 2.32 -0.71
N LEU A 315 -2.83 1.84 -0.41
CA LEU A 315 -3.63 1.03 -1.33
C LEU A 315 -5.06 1.55 -1.43
N TRP A 316 -5.57 1.54 -2.64
CA TRP A 316 -6.96 1.82 -2.94
C TRP A 316 -7.69 0.55 -3.30
N TYR A 317 -8.85 0.38 -2.70
CA TYR A 317 -9.77 -0.71 -2.92
C TYR A 317 -10.95 -0.14 -3.70
N ARG A 318 -11.30 -0.77 -4.81
CA ARG A 318 -12.52 -0.49 -5.54
C ARG A 318 -13.48 -1.65 -5.42
N GLN A 319 -14.66 -1.38 -4.89
CA GLN A 319 -15.79 -2.30 -4.94
C GLN A 319 -16.76 -1.89 -6.03
N THR A 320 -17.21 -2.86 -6.83
CA THR A 320 -18.31 -2.66 -7.76
C THR A 320 -19.39 -3.72 -7.52
N VAL A 321 -20.63 -3.25 -7.37
CA VAL A 321 -21.82 -4.08 -7.37
C VAL A 321 -22.53 -3.77 -8.68
N PRO A 322 -22.68 -4.73 -9.62
CA PRO A 322 -23.40 -4.50 -10.85
C PRO A 322 -24.89 -4.29 -10.60
N ALA A 323 -25.58 -3.66 -11.56
CA ALA A 323 -27.03 -3.55 -11.52
C ALA A 323 -27.67 -4.94 -11.62
N ASN A 324 -28.71 -5.17 -10.83
CA ASN A 324 -29.41 -6.44 -10.64
C ASN A 324 -28.55 -7.56 -10.03
N ALA A 325 -27.53 -7.22 -9.23
CA ALA A 325 -26.72 -8.21 -8.53
C ALA A 325 -27.55 -9.02 -7.53
N ALA A 326 -27.36 -10.34 -7.48
CA ALA A 326 -27.97 -11.20 -6.48
C ALA A 326 -27.56 -10.81 -5.05
N SER A 327 -28.44 -11.04 -4.07
CA SER A 327 -28.09 -10.89 -2.65
C SER A 327 -27.39 -12.15 -2.15
N ILE A 328 -26.20 -12.00 -1.59
CA ILE A 328 -25.38 -13.11 -1.10
C ILE A 328 -24.99 -12.85 0.35
N SER A 329 -25.19 -13.85 1.20
CA SER A 329 -25.07 -13.74 2.66
C SER A 329 -23.64 -13.85 3.20
N ALA A 330 -22.63 -14.09 2.35
CA ALA A 330 -21.24 -14.25 2.78
C ALA A 330 -20.23 -13.97 1.64
N SER A 331 -20.21 -12.74 1.10
CA SER A 331 -19.17 -12.33 0.15
C SER A 331 -17.89 -11.97 0.91
N VAL A 332 -16.83 -12.74 0.68
CA VAL A 332 -15.48 -12.50 1.23
C VAL A 332 -14.54 -12.08 0.10
N THR A 333 -13.65 -11.13 0.39
CA THR A 333 -12.50 -10.85 -0.48
C THR A 333 -11.29 -10.70 0.43
N GLY A 334 -10.21 -11.39 0.08
CA GLY A 334 -8.96 -11.34 0.82
C GLY A 334 -7.88 -10.63 0.03
N VAL A 335 -7.16 -9.72 0.68
CA VAL A 335 -5.99 -9.05 0.13
C VAL A 335 -4.82 -9.40 1.03
N ALA A 336 -3.76 -9.89 0.42
CA ALA A 336 -2.58 -10.37 1.10
C ALA A 336 -1.34 -9.62 0.62
N ILE A 337 -0.29 -9.75 1.42
CA ILE A 337 1.06 -9.30 1.10
C ILE A 337 2.01 -10.47 1.35
N ASP A 338 2.91 -10.67 0.40
CA ASP A 338 4.06 -11.57 0.51
C ASP A 338 5.34 -10.73 0.38
N GLY A 339 6.46 -11.19 0.93
CA GLY A 339 7.73 -10.48 0.89
C GLY A 339 8.79 -11.16 1.74
N GLU A 340 10.04 -10.78 1.52
CA GLU A 340 11.18 -11.28 2.29
C GLU A 340 11.54 -10.30 3.41
N CYS A 341 12.16 -10.79 4.47
CA CYS A 341 12.60 -9.97 5.61
C CYS A 341 14.11 -10.11 5.83
N GLN A 342 14.76 -9.01 6.24
CA GLN A 342 16.13 -9.02 6.78
C GLN A 342 16.16 -9.05 8.30
#